data_AF-A0A524MGI0-F1
#
_entry.id   AF-A0A524MGI0-F1
#
_cell.length_a   1.000
_cell.length_b   1.000
_cell.length_c   1.000
_cell.angle_alpha   90.00
_cell.angle_beta   90.00
_cell.angle_gamma   90.00
#
_symmetry.space_group_name_H-M   'P 1'
#
loop_
_entity.id
_entity.type
_entity.pdbx_description
1 polymer ?
#
loop_
_entity_poly.entity_id
_entity_poly.type
_entity_poly.pdbx_seq_one_letter_code
_entity_poly.pdbx_strand_id
1 'polypeptide(L)'
;MVCAVEAVPYEKIKAQFKKGEKISIVTCNTCTRSQEAGGAKLMEAIAGLLVKDVGVDIVEEIVLTTGCNADYYDHADPTDEVDKILCLGCWAGWTVIKNKFPNIPVVAGVRTLGIPAQSDMLKVAAPEGVEL
;
A
#
# COMPACT_ATOMS: atom_id res chain seq x y z
N MET A 1 -15.40 -4.14 0.58
CA MET A 1 -14.87 -4.25 1.95
C MET A 1 -13.98 -3.04 2.21
N VAL A 2 -14.19 -2.32 3.31
CA VAL A 2 -13.36 -1.18 3.72
C VAL A 2 -12.53 -1.62 4.91
N CYS A 3 -11.28 -1.20 5.01
CA CYS A 3 -10.43 -1.45 6.18
C CYS A 3 -10.19 -0.13 6.93
N ALA A 4 -10.00 -0.22 8.24
CA ALA A 4 -9.40 0.85 9.03
C ALA A 4 -7.89 0.80 8.82
N VAL A 5 -7.30 1.94 8.46
CA VAL A 5 -5.92 2.08 8.03
C VAL A 5 -5.34 3.41 8.50
N GLU A 6 -4.03 3.48 8.57
CA GLU A 6 -3.31 4.74 8.74
C GLU A 6 -2.06 4.77 7.84
N ALA A 7 -1.64 5.97 7.45
CA ALA A 7 -0.41 6.15 6.70
C ALA A 7 0.81 5.86 7.59
N VAL A 8 1.77 5.11 7.04
CA VAL A 8 3.10 5.00 7.66
C VAL A 8 3.78 6.38 7.56
N PRO A 9 4.44 6.86 8.62
CA PRO A 9 5.15 8.14 8.57
C PRO A 9 6.16 8.19 7.41
N TYR A 10 6.18 9.30 6.67
CA TYR A 10 7.04 9.47 5.49
C TYR A 10 8.52 9.19 5.79
N GLU A 11 9.02 9.60 6.96
CA GLU A 11 10.40 9.33 7.39
C GLU A 11 10.73 7.82 7.44
N LYS A 12 9.76 6.98 7.79
CA LYS A 12 9.93 5.52 7.76
C LYS A 12 9.88 4.96 6.34
N ILE A 13 9.03 5.54 5.48
CA ILE A 13 8.92 5.16 4.07
C ILE A 13 10.23 5.49 3.35
N LYS A 14 10.70 6.74 3.42
CA LYS A 14 11.92 7.19 2.71
C LYS A 14 13.16 6.40 3.11
N ALA A 15 13.26 5.98 4.37
CA ALA A 15 14.37 5.17 4.88
C ALA A 15 14.46 3.77 4.25
N GLN A 16 13.40 3.30 3.58
CA GLN A 16 13.41 2.03 2.86
C GLN A 16 13.98 2.15 1.44
N PHE A 17 14.22 3.36 0.95
CA PHE A 17 14.65 3.61 -0.43
C PHE A 17 16.06 4.20 -0.49
N LYS A 18 16.71 3.99 -1.64
CA LYS A 18 18.06 4.50 -1.94
C LYS A 18 18.03 5.28 -3.24
N LYS A 19 18.96 6.24 -3.35
CA LYS A 19 19.14 7.04 -4.55
C LYS A 19 19.35 6.15 -5.78
N GLY A 20 18.64 6.44 -6.86
CA GLY A 20 18.74 5.73 -8.14
C GLY A 20 17.93 4.43 -8.24
N GLU A 21 17.23 4.01 -7.18
CA GLU A 21 16.30 2.89 -7.27
C GLU A 21 15.10 3.26 -8.16
N LYS A 22 14.69 2.34 -9.04
CA LYS A 22 13.46 2.40 -9.84
C LYS A 22 12.29 1.88 -9.03
N ILE A 23 11.30 2.71 -8.80
CA ILE A 23 10.17 2.43 -7.92
C ILE A 23 8.86 2.48 -8.70
N SER A 24 8.03 1.46 -8.51
CA SER A 24 6.60 1.55 -8.84
C SER A 24 5.80 1.85 -7.57
N ILE A 25 4.85 2.79 -7.65
CA ILE A 25 3.95 3.08 -6.54
C ILE A 25 2.56 2.56 -6.88
N VAL A 26 2.01 1.73 -6.01
CA VAL A 26 0.67 1.15 -6.18
C VAL A 26 -0.23 1.60 -5.05
N THR A 27 -1.40 2.12 -5.38
CA THR A 27 -2.43 2.50 -4.42
C THR A 27 -3.82 2.01 -4.85
N CYS A 28 -4.80 2.07 -3.95
CA CYS A 28 -6.21 1.98 -4.34
C CYS A 28 -7.00 3.22 -3.93
N ASN A 29 -8.11 3.48 -4.61
CA ASN A 29 -8.97 4.65 -4.39
C ASN A 29 -10.24 4.33 -3.56
N THR A 30 -10.21 3.25 -2.77
CA THR A 30 -11.31 2.87 -1.88
C THR A 30 -11.00 3.22 -0.41
N CYS A 31 -10.55 2.25 0.40
CA CYS A 31 -10.42 2.45 1.85
C CYS A 31 -9.26 3.38 2.23
N THR A 32 -8.10 3.20 1.62
CA THR A 32 -6.92 4.02 1.94
C THR A 32 -7.08 5.47 1.51
N ARG A 33 -7.77 5.73 0.39
CA ARG A 33 -8.17 7.10 0.00
C ARG A 33 -9.13 7.74 1.01
N SER A 34 -10.14 7.01 1.46
CA SER A 34 -11.18 7.56 2.36
C SER A 34 -10.64 7.98 3.74
N GLN A 35 -9.50 7.42 4.15
CA GLN A 35 -8.85 7.69 5.43
C GLN A 35 -7.52 8.44 5.26
N GLU A 36 -7.30 9.03 4.07
CA GLU A 36 -6.13 9.85 3.76
C GLU A 36 -4.77 9.14 3.95
N ALA A 37 -4.79 7.81 4.01
CA ALA A 37 -3.61 6.95 4.16
C ALA A 37 -3.02 6.53 2.81
N GLY A 38 -3.78 6.70 1.72
CA GLY A 38 -3.39 6.36 0.36
C GLY A 38 -4.25 7.12 -0.65
N GLY A 39 -4.38 6.53 -1.84
CA GLY A 39 -5.11 7.11 -2.96
C GLY A 39 -4.24 8.02 -3.84
N ALA A 40 -4.77 8.35 -5.02
CA ALA A 40 -4.02 9.04 -6.08
C ALA A 40 -3.34 10.34 -5.62
N LYS A 41 -4.05 11.16 -4.82
CA LYS A 41 -3.52 12.45 -4.35
C LYS A 41 -2.32 12.28 -3.40
N LEU A 42 -2.38 11.31 -2.49
CA LEU A 42 -1.26 11.05 -1.58
C LEU A 42 -0.10 10.40 -2.32
N MET A 43 -0.40 9.50 -3.26
CA MET A 43 0.59 8.86 -4.13
C MET A 43 1.44 9.91 -4.86
N GLU A 44 0.80 10.87 -5.55
CA GLU A 44 1.48 11.95 -6.28
C GLU A 44 2.39 12.77 -5.34
N ALA A 45 1.89 13.10 -4.14
CA ALA A 45 2.66 13.84 -3.15
C ALA A 45 3.89 13.05 -2.65
N ILE A 46 3.73 11.76 -2.35
CA ILE A 46 4.84 10.89 -1.90
C ILE A 46 5.84 10.67 -3.02
N ALA A 47 5.39 10.48 -4.26
CA ALA A 47 6.24 10.32 -5.43
C ALA A 47 7.20 11.52 -5.57
N GLY A 48 6.63 12.74 -5.57
CA GLY A 48 7.43 13.98 -5.65
C GLY A 48 8.41 14.16 -4.49
N LEU A 49 8.00 13.79 -3.26
CA LEU A 49 8.88 13.85 -2.09
C LEU A 49 10.04 12.84 -2.18
N LEU A 50 9.78 11.59 -2.59
CA LEU A 50 10.83 10.58 -2.74
C LEU A 50 11.84 10.97 -3.82
N VAL A 51 11.39 11.49 -4.96
CA VAL A 51 12.29 12.02 -6.00
C VAL A 51 13.15 13.16 -5.45
N LYS A 52 12.53 14.10 -4.73
CA LYS A 52 13.23 15.28 -4.21
C LYS A 52 14.22 14.94 -3.08
N ASP A 53 13.80 14.14 -2.11
CA ASP A 53 14.55 13.93 -0.86
C ASP A 53 15.53 12.75 -0.95
N VAL A 54 15.22 11.74 -1.76
CA VAL A 54 16.03 10.52 -1.91
C VAL A 54 16.71 10.46 -3.27
N GLY A 55 16.06 10.94 -4.33
CA GLY A 55 16.54 10.82 -5.72
C GLY A 55 16.30 9.44 -6.31
N VAL A 56 15.14 8.84 -6.02
CA VAL A 56 14.63 7.65 -6.72
C VAL A 56 14.08 8.01 -8.10
N ASP A 57 13.89 7.01 -8.95
CA ASP A 57 13.19 7.13 -10.23
C ASP A 57 11.80 6.49 -10.11
N ILE A 58 10.74 7.29 -10.21
CA ILE A 58 9.36 6.76 -10.19
C ILE A 58 8.98 6.39 -11.61
N VAL A 59 9.01 5.09 -11.90
CA VAL A 59 8.76 4.60 -13.25
C VAL A 59 7.27 4.38 -13.54
N GLU A 60 6.50 4.07 -12.49
CA GLU A 60 5.08 3.72 -12.62
C GLU A 60 4.29 4.19 -11.39
N GLU A 61 3.09 4.72 -11.65
CA GLU A 61 2.12 5.15 -10.64
C GLU A 61 0.76 4.50 -10.95
N ILE A 62 0.38 3.52 -10.12
CA ILE A 62 -0.76 2.67 -10.37
C ILE A 62 -1.86 2.95 -9.36
N VAL A 63 -3.02 3.37 -9.87
CA VAL A 63 -4.21 3.67 -9.05
C VAL A 63 -5.31 2.67 -9.37
N LEU A 64 -5.52 1.75 -8.43
CA LEU A 64 -6.56 0.74 -8.57
C LEU A 64 -7.88 1.25 -8.02
N THR A 65 -8.98 0.80 -8.62
CA THR A 65 -10.32 1.00 -8.04
C THR A 65 -10.38 0.33 -6.67
N THR A 66 -9.99 -0.94 -6.60
CA THR A 66 -9.92 -1.74 -5.35
C THR A 66 -8.67 -2.60 -5.34
N GLY A 67 -7.75 -2.35 -4.41
CA GLY A 67 -6.48 -3.08 -4.35
C GLY A 67 -6.55 -4.47 -3.71
N CYS A 68 -7.63 -4.83 -3.03
CA CYS A 68 -7.77 -6.18 -2.47
C CYS A 68 -8.41 -7.20 -3.43
N ASN A 69 -8.75 -6.78 -4.65
CA ASN A 69 -9.20 -7.69 -5.70
C ASN A 69 -8.09 -7.87 -6.74
N ALA A 70 -7.64 -9.11 -6.91
CA ALA A 70 -6.55 -9.48 -7.80
C ALA A 70 -6.84 -9.16 -9.28
N ASP A 71 -8.10 -9.23 -9.71
CA ASP A 71 -8.50 -8.98 -11.10
C ASP A 71 -8.12 -7.56 -11.57
N TYR A 72 -8.03 -6.59 -10.66
CA TYR A 72 -7.62 -5.23 -11.01
C TYR A 72 -6.13 -5.10 -11.33
N TYR A 73 -5.30 -6.03 -10.88
CA TYR A 73 -3.86 -6.02 -11.14
C TYR A 73 -3.52 -6.57 -12.52
N ASP A 74 -4.38 -7.40 -13.12
CA ASP A 74 -4.15 -7.94 -14.47
C ASP A 74 -4.13 -6.87 -15.57
N HIS A 75 -4.61 -5.66 -15.25
CA HIS A 75 -4.59 -4.50 -16.13
C HIS A 75 -3.64 -3.39 -15.67
N ALA A 76 -2.92 -3.61 -14.57
CA ALA A 76 -2.16 -2.59 -13.85
C ALA A 76 -0.96 -3.23 -13.15
N ASP A 77 -0.17 -3.98 -13.92
CA ASP A 77 1.00 -4.69 -13.43
C ASP A 77 2.24 -3.80 -13.45
N PRO A 78 2.91 -3.60 -12.31
CA PRO A 78 4.27 -3.09 -12.33
C PRO A 78 5.16 -4.00 -13.16
N THR A 79 5.98 -3.40 -14.01
CA THR A 79 6.92 -4.13 -14.87
C THR A 79 8.01 -4.82 -14.04
N ASP A 80 8.55 -5.93 -14.55
CA ASP A 80 9.65 -6.69 -13.90
C ASP A 80 10.97 -5.90 -13.77
N GLU A 81 11.01 -4.65 -14.21
CA GLU A 81 12.21 -3.81 -14.26
C GLU A 81 12.36 -2.84 -13.07
N VAL A 82 11.55 -3.00 -12.01
CA VAL A 82 11.60 -2.16 -10.81
C VAL A 82 12.39 -2.81 -9.67
N ASP A 83 13.12 -1.99 -8.92
CA ASP A 83 13.89 -2.43 -7.76
C ASP A 83 12.98 -2.72 -6.56
N LYS A 84 11.91 -1.91 -6.40
CA LYS A 84 10.93 -2.05 -5.32
C LYS A 84 9.56 -1.53 -5.70
N ILE A 85 8.53 -2.04 -5.04
CA ILE A 85 7.17 -1.51 -5.10
C ILE A 85 6.83 -0.82 -3.78
N LEU A 86 6.41 0.44 -3.83
CA LEU A 86 5.76 1.11 -2.71
C LEU A 86 4.26 0.87 -2.77
N CYS A 87 3.72 0.12 -1.82
CA CYS A 87 2.28 -0.13 -1.72
C CYS A 87 1.63 0.81 -0.70
N LEU A 88 0.72 1.67 -1.19
CA LEU A 88 -0.18 2.50 -0.40
C LEU A 88 -1.59 1.88 -0.27
N GLY A 89 -1.68 0.56 -0.47
CA GLY A 89 -2.87 -0.24 -0.22
C GLY A 89 -2.91 -0.80 1.20
N CYS A 90 -4.09 -1.25 1.65
CA CYS A 90 -4.20 -2.00 2.90
C CYS A 90 -3.48 -3.36 2.80
N TRP A 91 -3.38 -4.07 3.92
CA TRP A 91 -2.67 -5.35 4.03
C TRP A 91 -3.17 -6.41 3.03
N ALA A 92 -4.48 -6.44 2.76
CA ALA A 92 -5.04 -7.33 1.75
C ALA A 92 -4.50 -7.01 0.34
N GLY A 93 -4.45 -5.74 -0.05
CA GLY A 93 -3.88 -5.36 -1.35
C GLY A 93 -2.37 -5.49 -1.42
N TRP A 94 -1.66 -5.23 -0.33
CA TRP A 94 -0.23 -5.52 -0.22
C TRP A 94 0.07 -7.02 -0.43
N THR A 95 -0.78 -7.89 0.13
CA THR A 95 -0.65 -9.35 -0.03
C THR A 95 -0.88 -9.80 -1.47
N VAL A 96 -1.85 -9.20 -2.17
CA VAL A 96 -2.07 -9.46 -3.60
C VAL A 96 -0.80 -9.13 -4.40
N ILE A 97 -0.22 -7.94 -4.20
CA ILE A 97 1.02 -7.53 -4.88
C ILE A 97 2.16 -8.48 -4.57
N LYS A 98 2.36 -8.81 -3.30
CA LYS A 98 3.45 -9.71 -2.89
C LYS A 98 3.32 -11.11 -3.49
N ASN A 99 2.10 -11.62 -3.63
CA ASN A 99 1.86 -12.92 -4.24
C ASN A 99 2.04 -12.89 -5.77
N LYS A 100 1.68 -11.77 -6.41
CA LYS A 100 1.82 -11.60 -7.86
C LYS A 100 3.28 -11.35 -8.28
N PHE A 101 4.02 -10.60 -7.46
CA PHE A 101 5.42 -10.23 -7.68
C PHE A 101 6.33 -10.74 -6.56
N PRO A 102 6.49 -12.07 -6.42
CA PRO A 102 7.21 -12.65 -5.29
C PRO A 102 8.70 -12.28 -5.24
N ASN A 103 9.27 -11.87 -6.37
CA ASN A 103 10.69 -11.54 -6.50
C ASN A 103 10.99 -10.05 -6.31
N ILE A 104 9.97 -9.19 -6.25
CA ILE A 104 10.15 -7.74 -6.12
C ILE A 104 9.86 -7.35 -4.67
N PRO A 105 10.79 -6.70 -3.95
CA PRO A 105 10.54 -6.23 -2.60
C PRO A 105 9.38 -5.22 -2.55
N VAL A 106 8.37 -5.49 -1.70
CA VAL A 106 7.20 -4.63 -1.54
C VAL A 106 7.26 -3.89 -0.19
N VAL A 107 7.43 -2.58 -0.25
CA VAL A 107 7.43 -1.69 0.92
C VAL A 107 6.00 -1.26 1.24
N ALA A 108 5.56 -1.46 2.48
CA ALA A 108 4.24 -1.01 2.93
C ALA A 108 4.29 0.47 3.35
N GLY A 109 3.51 1.32 2.69
CA GLY A 109 3.29 2.72 3.09
C GLY A 109 2.02 2.93 3.92
N VAL A 110 1.24 1.88 4.16
CA VAL A 110 0.00 1.91 4.95
C VAL A 110 0.00 0.80 5.99
N ARG A 111 -0.39 1.11 7.23
CA ARG A 111 -0.68 0.12 8.27
C ARG A 111 -2.17 -0.17 8.29
N THR A 112 -2.55 -1.44 8.28
CA THR A 112 -3.95 -1.85 8.47
C THR A 112 -4.20 -2.08 9.95
N LEU A 113 -5.26 -1.47 10.46
CA LEU A 113 -5.67 -1.55 11.87
C LEU A 113 -6.75 -2.62 12.07
N GLY A 114 -7.54 -2.91 11.04
CA GLY A 114 -8.55 -3.96 11.06
C GLY A 114 -9.64 -3.75 10.03
N ILE A 115 -10.66 -4.59 10.06
CA ILE A 115 -11.90 -4.40 9.28
C ILE A 115 -12.94 -3.81 10.24
N PRO A 116 -13.44 -2.59 9.99
CA PRO A 116 -14.52 -2.03 10.78
C PRO A 116 -15.74 -2.92 10.62
N ALA A 117 -16.14 -3.55 11.72
CA ALA A 117 -17.42 -4.24 11.78
C ALA A 117 -18.52 -3.19 11.90
N GLN A 118 -19.58 -3.32 11.11
CA GLN A 118 -20.81 -2.57 11.34
C GLN A 118 -21.26 -2.84 12.80
N SER A 119 -21.71 -1.81 13.51
CA SER A 119 -21.85 -1.71 14.98
C SER A 119 -22.74 -2.74 15.69
N ASP A 120 -23.14 -3.80 15.00
CA ASP A 120 -24.13 -4.78 15.45
C ASP A 120 -23.58 -6.22 15.30
N MET A 121 -22.35 -6.38 14.81
CA MET A 121 -21.68 -7.68 14.66
C MET A 121 -21.03 -8.09 15.99
N LEU A 122 -21.27 -9.34 16.38
CA LEU A 122 -20.78 -9.98 17.60
C LEU A 122 -19.30 -9.61 17.88
N LYS A 123 -19.05 -8.86 18.96
CA LYS A 123 -17.70 -8.66 19.50
C LYS A 123 -17.24 -10.02 20.04
N VAL A 124 -16.60 -10.82 19.20
CA VAL A 124 -15.77 -11.91 19.70
C VAL A 124 -14.54 -11.22 20.28
N ALA A 125 -14.59 -10.91 21.58
CA ALA A 125 -13.36 -10.72 22.33
C ALA A 125 -12.58 -12.03 22.16
N ALA A 126 -11.37 -11.94 21.60
CA ALA A 126 -10.46 -13.06 21.67
C ALA A 126 -10.39 -13.50 23.15
N PRO A 127 -10.56 -14.79 23.46
CA PRO A 127 -10.34 -15.28 24.82
C PRO A 127 -8.97 -14.79 25.29
N GLU A 128 -8.85 -14.37 26.56
CA GLU A 128 -7.57 -13.97 27.13
C GLU A 128 -6.50 -15.04 26.81
N GLY A 129 -5.41 -14.63 26.16
CA GLY A 129 -4.29 -15.51 25.81
C GLY A 129 -4.14 -15.86 24.33
N VAL A 130 -4.95 -15.31 23.42
CA VAL A 130 -4.67 -15.40 21.97
C VAL A 130 -3.98 -14.12 21.50
N GLU A 131 -2.67 -14.19 21.26
CA GLU A 131 -1.94 -13.13 20.56
C GLU A 131 -2.37 -13.12 19.08
N LEU A 132 -2.85 -11.96 18.61
CA LEU A 132 -3.05 -11.65 17.19
C LEU A 132 -1.77 -11.04 16.60
#